data_AF-A0A2N1F4W6-F1
#
_entry.id   AF-A0A2N1F4W6-F1
#
_cell.length_a   1.000
_cell.length_b   1.000
_cell.length_c   1.000
_cell.angle_alpha   90.00
_cell.angle_beta   90.00
_cell.angle_gamma   90.00
#
_symmetry.space_group_name_H-M   'P 1'
#
loop_
_entity.id
_entity.type
_entity.pdbx_description
1 polymer ?
#
loop_
_entity_poly.entity_id
_entity_poly.type
_entity_poly.pdbx_seq_one_letter_code
_entity_poly.pdbx_strand_id
1 'polypeptide(L)'
;MRKIIILIFIIALVSCEKNNEIIENPDNLLIGSWTDVSYKDGKTSFSRSSSLPENDYGVSFKTNGDYKEKTSGWCGTPPLSYFNIEGSYQLENNFITITKGNNSYKWRVISITETTLVIKRELTTQEIAHKKLMNLFNEIEEMSNKETCSNSLDWSFAGYGAKACGGFKGYITYSKNIDTVLFLKKITAYTKAENEFNKEFGIVSDCSIIKKPISVVCENNYPTLKY
;
A
#
# COMPACT_ATOMS: atom_id res chain seq x y z
N MET A 1 63.80 -3.54 47.05
CA MET A 1 62.61 -4.32 46.64
C MET A 1 61.46 -3.34 46.45
N ARG A 2 61.10 -3.03 45.20
CA ARG A 2 60.15 -1.97 44.84
C ARG A 2 58.77 -2.62 44.67
N LYS A 3 57.82 -2.30 45.54
CA LYS A 3 56.46 -2.87 45.52
C LYS A 3 55.68 -2.31 44.32
N ILE A 4 55.31 -3.16 43.38
CA ILE A 4 54.39 -2.83 42.29
C ILE A 4 52.97 -3.05 42.83
N ILE A 5 52.20 -1.97 42.95
CA ILE A 5 50.77 -2.03 43.27
C ILE A 5 50.04 -2.07 41.94
N ILE A 6 49.54 -3.25 41.56
CA ILE A 6 48.68 -3.42 40.39
C ILE A 6 47.26 -3.03 40.80
N LEU A 7 46.82 -1.86 40.33
CA LEU A 7 45.44 -1.40 40.46
C LEU A 7 44.59 -2.16 39.43
N ILE A 8 43.84 -3.16 39.89
CA ILE A 8 42.93 -3.96 39.07
C ILE A 8 41.67 -3.10 38.83
N PHE A 9 41.58 -2.52 37.64
CA PHE A 9 40.40 -1.79 37.17
C PHE A 9 39.35 -2.82 36.74
N ILE A 10 38.39 -3.09 37.61
CA ILE A 10 37.24 -3.95 37.33
C ILE A 10 36.35 -3.20 36.35
N ILE A 11 36.48 -3.50 35.06
CA ILE A 11 35.54 -3.08 34.02
C ILE A 11 34.26 -3.89 34.25
N ALA A 12 33.27 -3.26 34.89
CA ALA A 12 31.93 -3.79 34.93
C ALA A 12 31.38 -3.79 33.50
N LEU A 13 31.33 -4.98 32.88
CA LEU A 13 30.56 -5.20 31.67
C LEU A 13 29.09 -4.94 32.03
N VAL A 14 28.58 -3.79 31.62
CA VAL A 14 27.15 -3.51 31.57
C VAL A 14 26.55 -4.58 30.66
N SER A 15 25.89 -5.55 31.30
CA SER A 15 25.12 -6.57 30.62
C SER A 15 24.05 -5.87 29.79
N CYS A 16 23.90 -6.25 28.52
CA CYS A 16 22.71 -5.90 27.76
C CYS A 16 21.51 -6.41 28.55
N GLU A 17 20.69 -5.47 29.03
CA GLU A 17 19.36 -5.77 29.51
C GLU A 17 18.64 -6.47 28.36
N LYS A 18 18.52 -7.80 28.42
CA LYS A 18 17.42 -8.46 27.75
C LYS A 18 16.19 -7.88 28.42
N ASN A 19 15.63 -6.84 27.84
CA ASN A 19 14.29 -6.38 28.19
C ASN A 19 13.43 -7.63 28.12
N ASN A 20 13.05 -8.16 29.28
CA ASN A 20 12.16 -9.31 29.35
C ASN A 20 10.83 -8.81 28.82
N GLU A 21 10.56 -9.07 27.54
CA GLU A 21 9.28 -8.77 26.93
C GLU A 21 8.19 -9.48 27.72
N ILE A 22 7.36 -8.69 28.41
CA ILE A 22 6.33 -9.23 29.30
C ILE A 22 5.19 -9.73 28.41
N ILE A 23 4.93 -11.04 28.47
CA ILE A 23 3.74 -11.62 27.86
C ILE A 23 2.54 -11.22 28.71
N GLU A 24 1.78 -10.23 28.25
CA GLU A 24 0.58 -9.71 28.95
C GLU A 24 -0.47 -10.82 29.15
N ASN A 25 -0.60 -11.74 28.18
CA ASN A 25 -1.54 -12.86 28.24
C ASN A 25 -0.94 -14.13 27.61
N PRO A 26 -0.52 -15.12 28.41
CA PRO A 26 0.05 -16.38 27.90
C PRO A 26 -0.92 -17.22 27.07
N ASP A 27 -2.22 -17.13 27.34
CA ASP A 27 -3.26 -17.89 26.62
C ASP A 27 -3.60 -17.28 25.25
N ASN A 28 -3.26 -16.00 25.05
CA ASN A 28 -3.44 -15.31 23.79
C ASN A 28 -2.22 -14.44 23.46
N LEU A 29 -1.27 -15.04 22.74
CA LEU A 29 -0.03 -14.37 22.33
C LEU A 29 -0.28 -13.11 21.49
N LEU A 30 -1.47 -12.87 20.91
CA LEU A 30 -1.73 -11.64 20.14
C LEU A 30 -1.71 -10.39 21.03
N ILE A 31 -2.09 -10.52 22.30
CA ILE A 31 -2.18 -9.42 23.25
C ILE A 31 -0.79 -8.83 23.49
N GLY A 32 -0.69 -7.50 23.44
CA GLY A 32 0.56 -6.76 23.62
C GLY A 32 0.82 -5.76 22.50
N SER A 33 2.04 -5.21 22.47
CA SER A 33 2.50 -4.27 21.45
C SER A 33 3.44 -4.94 20.45
N TRP A 34 3.35 -4.53 19.20
CA TRP A 34 4.03 -5.10 18.04
C TRP A 34 4.66 -3.98 17.20
N THR A 35 5.97 -4.03 17.00
CA THR A 35 6.83 -2.94 16.46
C THR A 35 7.85 -3.51 15.46
N ASP A 36 8.87 -2.73 15.09
CA ASP A 36 9.99 -3.14 14.24
C ASP A 36 9.55 -3.80 12.93
N VAL A 37 8.73 -3.08 12.18
CA VAL A 37 7.96 -3.66 11.08
C VAL A 37 8.82 -3.91 9.85
N SER A 38 8.72 -5.12 9.31
CA SER A 38 9.36 -5.49 8.05
C SER A 38 8.36 -6.06 7.05
N TYR A 39 8.58 -5.74 5.77
CA TYR A 39 7.72 -6.16 4.67
C TYR A 39 8.49 -7.08 3.72
N LYS A 40 7.99 -8.30 3.52
CA LYS A 40 8.61 -9.26 2.61
C LYS A 40 7.55 -10.19 2.01
N ASP A 41 7.59 -10.39 0.70
CA ASP A 41 6.71 -11.31 -0.03
C ASP A 41 5.20 -11.10 0.24
N GLY A 42 4.79 -9.83 0.39
CA GLY A 42 3.40 -9.46 0.71
C GLY A 42 2.95 -9.81 2.13
N LYS A 43 3.89 -10.14 3.02
CA LYS A 43 3.67 -10.32 4.46
C LYS A 43 4.26 -9.15 5.24
N THR A 44 3.67 -8.90 6.39
CA THR A 44 4.16 -7.94 7.37
C THR A 44 4.57 -8.71 8.61
N SER A 45 5.79 -8.50 9.07
CA SER A 45 6.32 -9.10 10.29
C SER A 45 6.57 -8.00 11.33
N PHE A 46 6.22 -8.29 12.57
CA PHE A 46 6.42 -7.43 13.73
C PHE A 46 7.22 -8.16 14.80
N SER A 47 7.99 -7.42 15.58
CA SER A 47 8.60 -7.86 16.84
C SER A 47 7.70 -7.47 18.00
N ARG A 48 7.64 -8.29 19.05
CA ARG A 48 6.94 -7.90 20.27
C ARG A 48 7.72 -6.78 20.98
N SER A 49 6.99 -5.89 21.65
CA SER A 49 7.53 -4.84 22.49
C SER A 49 6.66 -4.66 23.74
N SER A 50 7.25 -4.13 24.81
CA SER A 50 6.54 -3.76 26.03
C SER A 50 5.59 -2.58 25.82
N SER A 51 5.84 -1.73 24.82
CA SER A 51 4.99 -0.58 24.49
C SER A 51 5.14 -0.14 23.02
N LEU A 52 4.22 0.71 22.55
CA LEU A 52 4.32 1.32 21.23
C LEU A 52 5.46 2.36 21.20
N PRO A 53 6.21 2.46 20.10
CA PRO A 53 7.32 3.39 19.97
C PRO A 53 6.80 4.83 19.89
N GLU A 54 7.61 5.82 20.29
CA GLU A 54 7.23 7.23 20.17
C GLU A 54 7.26 7.72 18.72
N ASN A 55 8.25 7.27 17.95
CA ASN A 55 8.61 7.81 16.64
C ASN A 55 8.78 6.72 15.56
N ASP A 56 8.01 5.65 15.64
CA ASP A 56 7.97 4.59 14.62
C ASP A 56 6.55 4.00 14.50
N TYR A 57 6.33 3.16 13.50
CA TYR A 57 5.07 2.44 13.31
C TYR A 57 4.97 1.24 14.28
N GLY A 58 3.76 1.02 14.79
CA GLY A 58 3.48 -0.14 15.62
C GLY A 58 2.00 -0.30 15.90
N VAL A 59 1.60 -1.49 16.35
CA VAL A 59 0.22 -1.81 16.69
C VAL A 59 0.12 -2.50 18.03
N SER A 60 -0.97 -2.31 18.76
CA SER A 60 -1.22 -3.03 20.01
C SER A 60 -2.65 -3.53 20.09
N PHE A 61 -2.79 -4.70 20.69
CA PHE A 61 -4.04 -5.42 20.89
C PHE A 61 -4.25 -5.63 22.39
N LYS A 62 -5.42 -5.24 22.90
CA LYS A 62 -5.77 -5.34 24.33
C LYS A 62 -6.85 -6.38 24.59
N THR A 63 -6.85 -6.95 25.80
CA THR A 63 -7.74 -8.06 26.20
C THR A 63 -9.23 -7.74 26.09
N ASN A 64 -9.60 -6.47 26.15
CA ASN A 64 -10.97 -5.98 25.99
C ASN A 64 -11.40 -5.79 24.52
N GLY A 65 -10.53 -6.07 23.55
CA GLY A 65 -10.81 -5.88 22.13
C GLY A 65 -10.36 -4.53 21.57
N ASP A 66 -9.72 -3.68 22.37
CA ASP A 66 -9.19 -2.40 21.87
C ASP A 66 -7.98 -2.62 20.97
N TYR A 67 -7.92 -1.83 19.90
CA TYR A 67 -6.82 -1.77 18.95
C TYR A 67 -6.25 -0.37 18.92
N LYS A 68 -4.92 -0.26 18.93
CA LYS A 68 -4.22 1.01 18.76
C LYS A 68 -3.11 0.88 17.76
N GLU A 69 -3.03 1.84 16.84
CA GLU A 69 -1.97 1.95 15.85
C GLU A 69 -1.20 3.25 16.04
N LYS A 70 0.11 3.14 16.24
CA LYS A 70 1.04 4.26 16.13
C LYS A 70 1.43 4.41 14.67
N THR A 71 1.24 5.59 14.10
CA THR A 71 1.61 5.90 12.72
C THR A 71 2.08 7.34 12.61
N SER A 72 2.62 7.72 11.46
CA SER A 72 3.00 9.09 11.15
C SER A 72 2.12 9.71 10.08
N GLY A 73 2.11 11.05 10.04
CA GLY A 73 1.43 11.80 9.00
C GLY A 73 2.10 13.11 8.65
N TRP A 74 1.46 13.73 7.65
CA TRP A 74 1.88 14.84 6.80
C TRP A 74 2.98 14.49 5.78
N CYS A 75 2.54 14.27 4.55
CA CYS A 75 3.39 14.05 3.38
C CYS A 75 4.08 15.36 2.97
N GLY A 76 5.42 15.37 2.98
CA GLY A 76 6.25 16.44 2.45
C GLY A 76 6.98 17.24 3.53
N THR A 77 8.28 16.97 3.65
CA THR A 77 9.32 17.60 4.50
C THR A 77 9.31 17.22 6.00
N PRO A 78 10.41 16.59 6.50
CA PRO A 78 10.63 16.36 7.93
C PRO A 78 10.50 17.63 8.80
N PRO A 79 10.21 17.48 10.12
CA PRO A 79 10.10 16.22 10.87
C PRO A 79 8.74 15.52 10.68
N LEU A 80 8.77 14.18 10.67
CA LEU A 80 7.55 13.36 10.67
C LEU A 80 6.85 13.51 12.02
N SER A 81 5.54 13.78 11.99
CA SER A 81 4.71 13.83 13.21
C SER A 81 4.01 12.49 13.40
N TYR A 82 4.17 11.89 14.59
CA TYR A 82 3.57 10.61 14.94
C TYR A 82 2.35 10.77 15.85
N PHE A 83 1.30 9.99 15.60
CA PHE A 83 0.05 9.99 16.36
C PHE A 83 -0.54 8.59 16.47
N ASN A 84 -1.52 8.44 17.35
CA ASN A 84 -2.24 7.18 17.55
C ASN A 84 -3.57 7.22 16.80
N ILE A 85 -3.91 6.10 16.17
CA ILE A 85 -5.25 5.80 15.66
C ILE A 85 -5.83 4.71 16.54
N GLU A 86 -6.93 5.04 17.21
CA GLU A 86 -7.67 4.09 18.04
C GLU A 86 -8.71 3.33 17.19
N GLY A 87 -9.03 2.11 17.61
CA GLY A 87 -10.00 1.25 16.96
C GLY A 87 -10.34 0.04 17.82
N SER A 88 -10.93 -0.97 17.19
CA SER A 88 -11.21 -2.26 17.82
C SER A 88 -10.74 -3.40 16.92
N TYR A 89 -10.60 -4.59 17.50
CA TYR A 89 -10.31 -5.79 16.74
C TYR A 89 -11.11 -7.00 17.22
N GLN A 90 -11.20 -7.99 16.33
CA GLN A 90 -11.74 -9.32 16.63
C GLN A 90 -10.83 -10.37 15.99
N LEU A 91 -10.49 -11.42 16.76
CA LEU A 91 -9.71 -12.56 16.28
C LEU A 91 -10.61 -13.79 16.15
N GLU A 92 -10.81 -14.26 14.92
CA GLU A 92 -11.63 -15.45 14.61
C GLU A 92 -10.96 -16.28 13.51
N ASN A 93 -10.83 -17.59 13.70
CA ASN A 93 -10.30 -18.53 12.69
C ASN A 93 -9.01 -18.04 12.00
N ASN A 94 -8.09 -17.48 12.79
CA ASN A 94 -6.80 -16.94 12.35
C ASN A 94 -6.88 -15.62 11.54
N PHE A 95 -8.03 -14.95 11.54
CA PHE A 95 -8.20 -13.61 11.00
C PHE A 95 -8.36 -12.58 12.11
N ILE A 96 -7.57 -11.52 12.03
CA ILE A 96 -7.74 -10.32 12.83
C ILE A 96 -8.54 -9.33 11.97
N THR A 97 -9.79 -9.08 12.34
CA THR A 97 -10.58 -7.99 11.76
C THR A 97 -10.31 -6.73 12.56
N ILE A 98 -9.84 -5.67 11.91
CA ILE A 98 -9.53 -4.38 12.53
C ILE A 98 -10.53 -3.35 12.03
N THR A 99 -11.09 -2.56 12.94
CA THR A 99 -12.08 -1.53 12.63
C THR A 99 -11.62 -0.18 13.18
N LYS A 100 -11.55 0.82 12.30
CA LYS A 100 -11.12 2.21 12.59
C LYS A 100 -12.14 3.18 11.98
N GLY A 101 -12.95 3.81 12.84
CA GLY A 101 -14.08 4.62 12.36
C GLY A 101 -14.99 3.80 11.44
N ASN A 102 -15.20 4.29 10.22
CA ASN A 102 -16.04 3.60 9.22
C ASN A 102 -15.28 2.57 8.37
N ASN A 103 -13.96 2.44 8.56
CA ASN A 103 -13.12 1.55 7.76
C ASN A 103 -12.86 0.26 8.53
N SER A 104 -12.94 -0.88 7.82
CA SER A 104 -12.58 -2.18 8.36
C SER A 104 -11.76 -2.97 7.35
N TYR A 105 -10.78 -3.74 7.84
CA TYR A 105 -9.97 -4.63 7.03
C TYR A 105 -9.55 -5.86 7.83
N LYS A 106 -9.09 -6.89 7.12
CA LYS A 106 -8.71 -8.18 7.72
C LYS A 106 -7.25 -8.48 7.50
N TRP A 107 -6.61 -9.01 8.55
CA TRP A 107 -5.30 -9.63 8.49
C TRP A 107 -5.42 -11.11 8.75
N ARG A 108 -4.85 -11.92 7.88
CA ARG A 108 -4.64 -13.33 8.12
C ARG A 108 -3.34 -13.50 8.90
N VAL A 109 -3.42 -14.12 10.07
CA VAL A 109 -2.24 -14.50 10.84
C VAL A 109 -1.54 -15.64 10.09
N ILE A 110 -0.26 -15.46 9.78
CA ILE A 110 0.58 -16.50 9.17
C ILE A 110 1.26 -17.29 10.27
N SER A 111 1.77 -16.61 11.30
CA SER A 111 2.34 -17.21 12.49
C SER A 111 2.35 -16.19 13.63
N ILE A 112 2.23 -16.69 14.86
CA ILE A 112 2.42 -15.89 16.05
C ILE A 112 3.25 -16.69 17.07
N THR A 113 4.26 -16.03 17.64
CA THR A 113 5.13 -16.58 18.69
C THR A 113 5.22 -15.58 19.84
N GLU A 114 6.00 -15.93 20.87
CA GLU A 114 6.30 -15.03 21.97
C GLU A 114 7.04 -13.75 21.54
N THR A 115 7.70 -13.73 20.38
CA THR A 115 8.49 -12.57 19.94
C THR A 115 8.13 -12.04 18.57
N THR A 116 7.36 -12.79 17.77
CA THR A 116 7.10 -12.43 16.37
C THR A 116 5.63 -12.63 15.98
N LEU A 117 5.06 -11.64 15.31
CA LEU A 117 3.77 -11.71 14.65
C LEU A 117 3.98 -11.54 13.16
N VAL A 118 3.55 -12.52 12.36
CA VAL A 118 3.59 -12.44 10.90
C VAL A 118 2.15 -12.48 10.40
N ILE A 119 1.76 -11.46 9.63
CA ILE A 119 0.43 -11.35 9.05
C ILE A 119 0.52 -11.15 7.54
N LYS A 120 -0.61 -11.38 6.88
CA LYS A 120 -0.86 -11.00 5.50
C LYS A 120 -2.18 -10.25 5.42
N ARG A 121 -2.20 -9.08 4.79
CA ARG A 121 -3.45 -8.37 4.54
C ARG A 121 -4.34 -9.21 3.62
N GLU A 122 -5.58 -9.43 4.04
CA GLU A 122 -6.60 -10.04 3.21
C GLU A 122 -7.27 -8.94 2.38
N LEU A 123 -7.28 -9.12 1.07
CA LEU A 123 -7.94 -8.18 0.15
C LEU A 123 -9.36 -8.66 -0.13
N THR A 124 -10.28 -7.71 -0.23
CA THR A 124 -11.64 -7.94 -0.72
C THR A 124 -11.63 -8.36 -2.19
N THR A 125 -12.71 -8.98 -2.65
CA THR A 125 -12.90 -9.30 -4.08
C THR A 125 -12.80 -8.05 -4.95
N GLN A 126 -13.34 -6.92 -4.47
CA GLN A 126 -13.27 -5.63 -5.15
C GLN A 126 -11.82 -5.11 -5.24
N GLU A 127 -11.05 -5.12 -4.16
CA GLU A 127 -9.64 -4.72 -4.18
C GLU A 127 -8.81 -5.59 -5.14
N ILE A 128 -9.05 -6.90 -5.15
CA ILE A 128 -8.38 -7.84 -6.07
C ILE A 128 -8.73 -7.52 -7.52
N ALA A 129 -10.02 -7.30 -7.82
CA ALA A 129 -10.47 -6.95 -9.16
C ALA A 129 -9.92 -5.59 -9.61
N HIS A 130 -9.93 -4.59 -8.72
CA HIS A 130 -9.35 -3.28 -8.98
C HIS A 130 -7.83 -3.35 -9.25
N LYS A 131 -7.09 -4.17 -8.49
CA LYS A 131 -5.65 -4.40 -8.75
C LYS A 131 -5.41 -5.00 -10.13
N LYS A 132 -6.26 -5.91 -10.60
CA LYS A 132 -6.17 -6.46 -11.97
C LYS A 132 -6.40 -5.37 -13.02
N LEU A 133 -7.37 -4.47 -12.81
CA LEU A 133 -7.57 -3.32 -13.69
C LEU A 133 -6.34 -2.43 -13.75
N MET A 134 -5.72 -2.17 -12.59
CA MET A 134 -4.52 -1.34 -12.56
C MET A 134 -3.36 -1.97 -13.32
N ASN A 135 -3.15 -3.29 -13.20
CA ASN A 135 -2.13 -3.98 -13.98
C ASN A 135 -2.38 -3.85 -15.50
N LEU A 136 -3.63 -4.03 -15.95
CA LEU A 136 -3.98 -3.86 -17.36
C LEU A 136 -3.73 -2.42 -17.85
N PHE A 137 -4.01 -1.42 -17.01
CA PHE A 137 -3.76 -0.03 -17.34
C PHE A 137 -2.27 0.30 -17.39
N ASN A 138 -1.48 -0.21 -16.45
CA ASN A 138 -0.03 -0.02 -16.45
C ASN A 138 0.61 -0.54 -17.75
N GLU A 139 0.15 -1.69 -18.28
CA GLU A 139 0.62 -2.19 -19.58
C GLU A 139 0.31 -1.23 -20.74
N ILE A 140 -0.79 -0.49 -20.66
CA ILE A 140 -1.15 0.55 -21.64
C ILE A 140 -0.24 1.76 -21.46
N GLU A 141 -0.04 2.22 -20.23
CA GLU A 141 0.83 3.37 -19.92
C GLU A 141 2.28 3.14 -20.33
N GLU A 142 2.83 1.93 -20.07
CA GLU A 142 4.18 1.55 -20.50
C GLU A 142 4.35 1.65 -22.01
N MET A 143 3.34 1.22 -22.79
CA MET A 143 3.36 1.35 -24.24
C MET A 143 3.18 2.81 -24.71
N SER A 144 2.29 3.56 -24.06
CA SER A 144 2.03 4.98 -24.33
C SER A 144 3.28 5.84 -24.14
N ASN A 145 4.06 5.54 -23.10
CA ASN A 145 5.21 6.33 -22.68
C ASN A 145 6.55 5.82 -23.26
N LYS A 146 6.51 4.84 -24.17
CA LYS A 146 7.71 4.20 -24.73
C LYS A 146 8.56 5.12 -25.60
N GLU A 147 7.94 6.10 -26.26
CA GLU A 147 8.58 6.99 -27.22
C GLU A 147 8.53 8.45 -26.75
N THR A 148 9.51 9.25 -27.14
CA THR A 148 9.49 10.71 -26.93
C THR A 148 8.76 11.41 -28.08
N CYS A 149 8.14 12.56 -27.80
CA CYS A 149 7.37 13.32 -28.78
C CYS A 149 8.22 14.46 -29.36
N SER A 150 8.69 14.31 -30.60
CA SER A 150 9.36 15.38 -31.37
C SER A 150 8.50 15.91 -32.53
N ASN A 151 7.62 15.06 -33.09
CA ASN A 151 6.74 15.39 -34.18
C ASN A 151 5.31 14.90 -33.89
N SER A 152 4.36 15.82 -33.78
CA SER A 152 2.97 15.51 -33.46
C SER A 152 2.25 14.64 -34.50
N LEU A 153 2.71 14.64 -35.75
CA LEU A 153 2.12 13.82 -36.82
C LEU A 153 2.36 12.31 -36.59
N ASP A 154 3.39 11.96 -35.83
CA ASP A 154 3.71 10.58 -35.46
C ASP A 154 2.90 10.10 -34.26
N TRP A 155 1.99 10.93 -33.72
CA TRP A 155 1.18 10.60 -32.57
C TRP A 155 -0.31 10.58 -32.89
N SER A 156 -1.04 9.83 -32.09
CA SER A 156 -2.49 9.72 -32.12
C SER A 156 -3.00 9.61 -30.68
N PHE A 157 -4.32 9.53 -30.51
CA PHE A 157 -4.94 9.30 -29.21
C PHE A 157 -6.13 8.33 -29.33
N ALA A 158 -6.43 7.63 -28.24
CA ALA A 158 -7.54 6.70 -28.14
C ALA A 158 -8.31 6.94 -26.84
N GLY A 159 -9.63 6.74 -26.88
CA GLY A 159 -10.44 6.70 -25.67
C GLY A 159 -10.18 5.41 -24.92
N TYR A 160 -10.11 5.48 -23.58
CA TYR A 160 -9.89 4.32 -22.73
C TYR A 160 -10.85 4.31 -21.54
N GLY A 161 -11.03 3.11 -20.99
CA GLY A 161 -11.84 2.88 -19.81
C GLY A 161 -13.33 3.04 -20.07
N ALA A 162 -14.12 2.71 -19.07
CA ALA A 162 -15.57 2.79 -19.09
C ALA A 162 -16.05 3.50 -17.84
N LYS A 163 -16.82 4.58 -18.01
CA LYS A 163 -17.61 5.11 -16.89
C LYS A 163 -18.82 4.23 -16.64
N ALA A 164 -19.28 4.18 -15.39
CA ALA A 164 -20.49 3.45 -15.02
C ALA A 164 -21.75 3.90 -15.78
N CYS A 165 -21.83 5.18 -16.12
CA CYS A 165 -22.90 5.78 -16.92
C CYS A 165 -22.74 5.62 -18.44
N GLY A 166 -21.65 5.01 -18.90
CA GLY A 166 -21.28 4.91 -20.31
C GLY A 166 -20.27 5.96 -20.77
N GLY A 167 -19.62 5.67 -21.90
CA GLY A 167 -18.54 6.47 -22.47
C GLY A 167 -17.17 6.21 -21.84
N PHE A 168 -16.14 6.82 -22.44
CA PHE A 168 -14.75 6.64 -22.00
C PHE A 168 -14.48 7.37 -20.68
N LYS A 169 -13.54 6.82 -19.91
CA LYS A 169 -13.00 7.44 -18.69
C LYS A 169 -11.98 8.53 -19.00
N GLY A 170 -11.31 8.44 -20.14
CA GLY A 170 -10.37 9.44 -20.60
C GLY A 170 -9.85 9.15 -22.01
N TYR A 171 -8.86 9.93 -22.42
CA TYR A 171 -8.11 9.72 -23.64
C TYR A 171 -6.62 9.59 -23.31
N ILE A 172 -5.94 8.71 -24.03
CA ILE A 172 -4.50 8.46 -23.89
C ILE A 172 -3.83 8.63 -25.24
N THR A 173 -2.66 9.27 -25.25
CA THR A 173 -1.84 9.44 -26.45
C THR A 173 -1.06 8.16 -26.74
N TYR A 174 -0.67 7.95 -27.99
CA TYR A 174 0.25 6.87 -28.36
C TYR A 174 0.99 7.21 -29.65
N SER A 175 2.23 6.78 -29.74
CA SER A 175 3.04 6.89 -30.96
C SER A 175 2.50 5.94 -32.02
N LYS A 176 2.50 6.35 -33.29
CA LYS A 176 2.16 5.49 -34.43
C LYS A 176 3.25 4.48 -34.74
N ASN A 177 4.44 4.65 -34.14
CA ASN A 177 5.62 3.82 -34.37
C ASN A 177 5.74 2.63 -33.40
N ILE A 178 4.84 2.50 -32.41
CA ILE A 178 4.75 1.29 -31.57
C ILE A 178 3.88 0.22 -32.24
N ASP A 179 3.75 -0.94 -31.60
CA ASP A 179 2.73 -1.93 -31.97
C ASP A 179 1.33 -1.41 -31.64
N THR A 180 0.76 -0.62 -32.55
CA THR A 180 -0.54 0.02 -32.40
C THR A 180 -1.69 -0.97 -32.34
N VAL A 181 -1.55 -2.14 -32.97
CA VAL A 181 -2.56 -3.21 -32.94
C VAL A 181 -2.64 -3.81 -31.54
N LEU A 182 -1.49 -4.14 -30.95
CA LEU A 182 -1.43 -4.62 -29.57
C LEU A 182 -1.91 -3.56 -28.58
N PHE A 183 -1.50 -2.30 -28.76
CA PHE A 183 -1.89 -1.19 -27.91
C PHE A 183 -3.43 -1.02 -27.86
N LEU A 184 -4.07 -0.91 -29.04
CA LEU A 184 -5.52 -0.75 -29.13
C LEU A 184 -6.29 -1.98 -28.63
N LYS A 185 -5.73 -3.18 -28.79
CA LYS A 185 -6.27 -4.41 -28.19
C LYS A 185 -6.24 -4.36 -26.67
N LYS A 186 -5.15 -3.89 -26.06
CA LYS A 186 -5.04 -3.71 -24.59
C LYS A 186 -6.04 -2.67 -24.08
N ILE A 187 -6.19 -1.53 -24.77
CA ILE A 187 -7.22 -0.52 -24.44
C ILE A 187 -8.62 -1.15 -24.44
N THR A 188 -8.94 -1.94 -25.47
CA THR A 188 -10.25 -2.61 -25.57
C THR A 188 -10.46 -3.61 -24.42
N ALA A 189 -9.43 -4.39 -24.09
CA ALA A 189 -9.47 -5.34 -22.98
C ALA A 189 -9.67 -4.65 -21.62
N TYR A 190 -8.90 -3.60 -21.34
CA TYR A 190 -9.05 -2.78 -20.13
C TYR A 190 -10.44 -2.16 -20.04
N THR A 191 -10.91 -1.55 -21.13
CA THR A 191 -12.22 -0.88 -21.19
C THR A 191 -13.37 -1.85 -20.92
N LYS A 192 -13.29 -3.06 -21.48
CA LYS A 192 -14.25 -4.13 -21.19
C LYS A 192 -14.20 -4.55 -19.73
N ALA A 193 -13.00 -4.80 -19.20
CA ALA A 193 -12.82 -5.23 -17.82
C ALA A 193 -13.30 -4.16 -16.81
N GLU A 194 -13.04 -2.88 -17.06
CA GLU A 194 -13.51 -1.78 -16.19
C GLU A 194 -15.05 -1.67 -16.22
N ASN A 195 -15.67 -1.88 -17.39
CA ASN A 195 -17.12 -1.91 -17.49
C ASN A 195 -17.74 -3.09 -16.70
N GLU A 196 -17.11 -4.26 -16.74
CA GLU A 196 -17.54 -5.42 -15.95
C GLU A 196 -17.37 -5.16 -14.45
N PHE A 197 -16.23 -4.62 -14.03
CA PHE A 197 -15.98 -4.20 -12.65
C PHE A 197 -17.03 -3.19 -12.15
N ASN A 198 -17.36 -2.17 -12.95
CA ASN A 198 -18.35 -1.17 -12.56
C ASN A 198 -19.72 -1.80 -12.27
N LYS A 199 -20.13 -2.77 -13.10
CA LYS A 199 -21.40 -3.49 -12.92
C LYS A 199 -21.36 -4.43 -11.73
N GLU A 200 -20.27 -5.18 -11.57
CA GLU A 200 -20.10 -6.15 -10.48
C GLU A 200 -20.14 -5.46 -9.10
N PHE A 201 -19.48 -4.31 -8.96
CA PHE A 201 -19.35 -3.61 -7.68
C PHE A 201 -20.27 -2.39 -7.52
N GLY A 202 -21.24 -2.20 -8.43
CA GLY A 202 -22.22 -1.13 -8.34
C GLY A 202 -21.60 0.28 -8.31
N ILE A 203 -20.51 0.47 -9.05
CA ILE A 203 -19.79 1.75 -9.08
C ILE A 203 -20.70 2.82 -9.70
N VAL A 204 -20.77 3.99 -9.07
CA VAL A 204 -21.53 5.14 -9.55
C VAL A 204 -20.58 6.20 -10.12
N SER A 205 -21.04 6.95 -11.13
CA SER A 205 -20.30 8.06 -11.74
C SER A 205 -21.16 9.31 -11.74
N ASP A 206 -20.52 10.47 -11.77
CA ASP A 206 -21.10 11.81 -11.96
C ASP A 206 -21.82 12.03 -13.32
N CYS A 207 -21.85 11.02 -14.19
CA CYS A 207 -22.41 11.09 -15.55
C CYS A 207 -21.80 12.16 -16.46
N SER A 208 -20.59 12.65 -16.16
CA SER A 208 -19.95 13.71 -16.94
C SER A 208 -19.41 13.20 -18.28
N ILE A 209 -19.67 13.98 -19.34
CA ILE A 209 -19.17 13.72 -20.68
C ILE A 209 -17.79 14.36 -20.80
N ILE A 210 -16.79 13.56 -21.16
CA ILE A 210 -15.44 14.08 -21.42
C ILE A 210 -15.38 14.58 -22.85
N LYS A 211 -14.97 15.85 -23.01
CA LYS A 211 -14.73 16.46 -24.32
C LYS A 211 -13.68 15.65 -25.07
N LYS A 212 -13.93 15.30 -26.33
CA LYS A 212 -12.95 14.62 -27.17
C LYS A 212 -11.80 15.60 -27.52
N PRO A 213 -10.53 15.19 -27.42
CA PRO A 213 -9.41 15.99 -27.91
C PRO A 213 -9.54 16.28 -29.42
N ILE A 214 -9.00 17.41 -29.84
CA ILE A 214 -8.91 17.83 -31.25
C ILE A 214 -7.63 17.29 -31.88
N SER A 215 -6.52 17.32 -31.15
CA SER A 215 -5.20 16.90 -31.66
C SER A 215 -4.23 16.50 -30.53
N VAL A 216 -3.07 15.97 -30.93
CA VAL A 216 -1.89 15.83 -30.07
C VAL A 216 -0.88 16.88 -30.49
N VAL A 217 -0.18 17.48 -29.53
CA VAL A 217 1.01 18.31 -29.77
C VAL A 217 2.18 17.78 -28.95
N CYS A 218 3.41 18.09 -29.35
CA CYS A 218 4.58 17.79 -28.52
C CYS A 218 4.96 19.00 -27.67
N GLU A 219 4.96 18.86 -26.35
CA GLU A 219 5.39 19.89 -25.39
C GLU A 219 6.44 19.29 -24.46
N ASN A 220 7.62 19.90 -24.39
CA ASN A 220 8.74 19.42 -23.57
C ASN A 220 9.12 17.94 -23.82
N ASN A 221 9.05 17.49 -25.09
CA ASN A 221 9.23 16.10 -25.51
C ASN A 221 8.13 15.11 -25.07
N TYR A 222 7.00 15.60 -24.56
CA TYR A 222 5.84 14.79 -24.19
C TYR A 222 4.65 15.03 -25.12
N PRO A 223 3.87 13.98 -25.44
CA PRO A 223 2.64 14.09 -26.20
C PRO A 223 1.50 14.65 -25.34
N THR A 224 1.05 15.87 -25.63
CA THR A 224 -0.04 16.55 -24.91
C THR A 224 -1.32 16.59 -25.74
N LEU A 225 -2.46 16.22 -25.14
CA LEU A 225 -3.78 16.36 -25.75
C LEU A 225 -4.23 17.83 -25.78
N LYS A 226 -4.70 18.31 -26.94
CA LYS A 226 -5.36 19.61 -27.08
C LYS A 226 -6.86 19.43 -27.26
N TYR A 227 -7.65 20.22 -26.52
CA TYR A 227 -9.10 20.14 -26.45
C TYR A 227 -9.77 21.38 -27.00
#